data_AF-A0A2I1F075-F1
#
_entry.id   AF-A0A2I1F075-F1
#
_cell.length_a   1.000
_cell.length_b   1.000
_cell.length_c   1.000
_cell.angle_alpha   90.00
_cell.angle_beta   90.00
_cell.angle_gamma   90.00
#
_symmetry.space_group_name_H-M   'P 1'
#
loop_
_entity.id
_entity.type
_entity.pdbx_description
1 polymer ?
#
loop_
_entity_poly.entity_id
_entity_poly.type
_entity_poly.pdbx_seq_one_letter_code
_entity_poly.pdbx_strand_id
1 'polypeptide(L)'
;MEDNGSKKYSFTESLVDSAFMFVPLTKFLPLINEIGNFFNEIIELVEAAEHNKRTCEILKNRVRVAQLAVRDLRDKRKDREDFFNKINYIRLQELSTIITQIKKFISEISLMKTLNKSS
;
A
#
# COMPACT_ATOMS: atom_id res chain seq x y z
N MET A 1 -2.97 37.94 40.46
CA MET A 1 -4.17 37.40 39.78
C MET A 1 -3.66 36.60 38.60
N GLU A 2 -3.41 35.32 38.80
CA GLU A 2 -3.08 34.37 37.74
C GLU A 2 -4.15 33.29 37.79
N ASP A 3 -5.03 33.27 36.79
CA ASP A 3 -5.92 32.14 36.54
C ASP A 3 -5.35 31.36 35.36
N ASN A 4 -4.64 30.28 35.69
CA ASN A 4 -4.06 29.34 34.74
C ASN A 4 -5.12 28.28 34.41
N GLY A 5 -6.02 28.64 33.48
CA GLY A 5 -7.07 27.78 32.97
C GLY A 5 -6.52 26.55 32.24
N SER A 6 -6.28 25.49 33.00
CA SER A 6 -5.97 24.15 32.47
C SER A 6 -7.15 23.66 31.63
N LYS A 7 -7.01 23.72 30.30
CA LYS A 7 -7.93 23.10 29.34
C LYS A 7 -7.97 21.58 29.62
N LYS A 8 -9.02 21.13 30.31
CA LYS A 8 -9.40 19.72 30.36
C LYS A 8 -9.81 19.30 28.95
N TYR A 9 -8.87 18.79 28.16
CA TYR A 9 -9.19 17.94 27.02
C TYR A 9 -10.04 16.78 27.56
N SER A 10 -11.30 16.72 27.17
CA SER A 10 -12.23 15.74 27.72
C SER A 10 -12.03 14.39 27.04
N PHE A 11 -11.89 13.32 27.82
CA PHE A 11 -11.76 11.93 27.34
C PHE A 11 -12.92 11.52 26.43
N THR A 12 -14.08 12.14 26.60
CA THR A 12 -15.26 11.93 25.76
C THR A 12 -15.10 12.49 24.34
N GLU A 13 -14.39 13.60 24.17
CA GLU A 13 -14.18 14.22 22.85
C GLU A 13 -13.17 13.42 22.02
N SER A 14 -12.13 12.85 22.65
CA SER A 14 -11.18 11.97 21.97
C SER A 14 -11.79 10.64 21.51
N LEU A 15 -12.77 10.10 22.25
CA LEU A 15 -13.50 8.89 21.87
C LEU A 15 -14.45 9.14 20.68
N VAL A 16 -15.06 10.32 20.60
CA VAL A 16 -15.92 10.70 19.48
C VAL A 16 -15.10 10.91 18.21
N ASP A 17 -13.94 11.56 18.31
CA ASP A 17 -13.00 11.69 17.18
C ASP A 17 -12.46 10.33 16.72
N SER A 18 -12.17 9.42 17.66
CA SER A 18 -11.73 8.05 17.35
C SER A 18 -12.81 7.25 16.62
N ALA A 19 -14.08 7.36 17.02
CA ALA A 19 -15.20 6.69 16.36
C ALA A 19 -15.46 7.22 14.94
N PHE A 20 -15.25 8.52 14.70
CA PHE A 20 -15.35 9.12 13.36
C PHE A 20 -14.24 8.69 12.41
N MET A 21 -13.17 8.11 12.94
CA MET A 21 -12.03 7.65 12.16
C MET A 21 -12.15 6.18 11.79
N PHE A 22 -13.08 5.41 12.35
CA PHE A 22 -13.26 4.00 11.98
C PHE A 22 -13.71 3.84 10.53
N VAL A 23 -13.11 2.89 9.83
CA VAL A 23 -13.52 2.49 8.48
C VAL A 23 -13.75 0.97 8.50
N PRO A 24 -14.93 0.47 8.11
CA PRO A 24 -15.21 -0.96 8.12
C PRO A 24 -14.20 -1.76 7.29
N LEU A 25 -13.76 -2.91 7.80
CA LEU A 25 -12.87 -3.84 7.09
C LEU A 25 -13.36 -4.16 5.66
N THR A 26 -14.67 -4.24 5.45
CA THR A 26 -15.28 -4.49 4.14
C THR A 26 -14.87 -3.47 3.08
N LYS A 27 -14.48 -2.25 3.46
CA LYS A 27 -13.92 -1.24 2.56
C LYS A 27 -12.45 -1.49 2.22
N PHE A 28 -11.68 -2.09 3.13
CA PHE A 28 -10.27 -2.44 2.90
C PHE A 28 -10.11 -3.68 2.03
N LEU A 29 -11.00 -4.68 2.15
CA LEU A 29 -10.88 -5.96 1.45
C LEU A 29 -10.69 -5.83 -0.08
N PRO A 30 -11.41 -4.96 -0.81
CA PRO A 30 -11.17 -4.73 -2.23
C PRO A 30 -9.74 -4.27 -2.53
N LEU A 31 -9.18 -3.32 -1.77
CA LEU A 31 -7.82 -2.82 -1.95
C LEU A 31 -6.77 -3.91 -1.65
N ILE A 32 -7.01 -4.71 -0.60
CA ILE A 32 -6.14 -5.83 -0.22
C ILE A 32 -6.08 -6.86 -1.35
N ASN A 33 -7.23 -7.20 -1.92
CA ASN A 33 -7.31 -8.17 -3.02
C ASN A 33 -6.71 -7.61 -4.31
N GLU A 34 -6.96 -6.34 -4.61
CA GLU A 34 -6.38 -5.64 -5.76
C GLU A 34 -4.84 -5.64 -5.72
N ILE A 35 -4.23 -5.34 -4.58
CA ILE A 35 -2.77 -5.42 -4.39
C ILE A 35 -2.26 -6.85 -4.64
N GLY A 36 -3.01 -7.87 -4.21
CA GLY A 36 -2.71 -9.27 -4.50
C GLY A 36 -2.72 -9.58 -6.00
N ASN A 37 -3.74 -9.10 -6.72
CA ASN A 37 -3.87 -9.29 -8.15
C ASN A 37 -2.76 -8.59 -8.93
N PHE A 38 -2.45 -7.33 -8.59
CA PHE A 38 -1.34 -6.60 -9.21
C PHE A 38 0.00 -7.29 -9.01
N PHE A 39 0.23 -7.92 -7.85
CA PHE A 39 1.44 -8.68 -7.64
C PHE A 39 1.54 -9.91 -8.56
N ASN A 40 0.44 -10.62 -8.80
CA ASN A 40 0.40 -11.74 -9.75
C ASN A 40 0.70 -11.26 -11.19
N GLU A 41 0.07 -10.17 -11.63
CA GLU A 41 0.34 -9.57 -12.95
C GLU A 41 1.81 -9.13 -13.08
N ILE A 42 2.41 -8.60 -12.01
CA ILE A 42 3.84 -8.25 -12.00
C ILE A 42 4.72 -9.51 -12.15
N ILE A 43 4.37 -10.63 -11.52
CA ILE A 43 5.11 -11.89 -11.70
C ILE A 43 5.13 -12.26 -13.18
N GLU A 44 3.98 -12.25 -13.85
CA GLU A 44 3.86 -12.58 -15.27
C GLU A 44 4.69 -11.63 -16.15
N LEU A 45 4.63 -10.31 -15.89
CA LEU A 45 5.42 -9.31 -16.62
C LEU A 45 6.93 -9.52 -16.45
N VAL A 46 7.39 -9.86 -15.25
CA VAL A 46 8.81 -10.08 -14.99
C VAL A 46 9.30 -11.39 -15.59
N GLU A 47 8.49 -12.45 -15.56
CA GLU A 47 8.80 -13.74 -16.20
C GLU A 47 8.91 -13.59 -17.73
N ALA A 48 8.05 -12.77 -18.33
CA ALA A 48 8.07 -12.48 -19.77
C ALA A 48 9.11 -11.44 -20.19
N ALA A 49 9.83 -10.80 -19.26
CA ALA A 49 10.71 -9.68 -19.58
C ALA A 49 11.89 -10.10 -20.47
N GLU A 50 12.06 -9.44 -21.62
CA GLU A 50 13.21 -9.65 -22.51
C GLU A 50 14.42 -8.83 -22.07
N HIS A 51 14.17 -7.63 -21.53
CA HIS A 51 15.17 -6.65 -21.12
C HIS A 51 15.00 -6.24 -19.66
N ASN A 52 16.03 -5.57 -19.12
CA ASN A 52 16.02 -4.98 -17.77
C ASN A 52 15.66 -5.97 -16.64
N LYS A 53 15.86 -7.28 -16.86
CA LYS A 53 15.47 -8.38 -15.96
C LYS A 53 15.85 -8.14 -14.51
N ARG A 54 17.09 -7.70 -14.24
CA ARG A 54 17.56 -7.38 -12.88
C ARG A 54 16.72 -6.30 -12.21
N THR A 55 16.40 -5.22 -12.93
CA THR A 55 15.58 -4.12 -12.41
C THR A 55 14.14 -4.58 -12.18
N CYS A 56 13.57 -5.32 -13.13
CA CYS A 56 12.24 -5.92 -13.01
C CYS A 56 12.14 -6.82 -11.76
N GLU A 57 13.12 -7.69 -11.53
CA GLU A 57 13.18 -8.57 -10.36
C GLU A 57 13.27 -7.78 -9.04
N ILE A 58 14.08 -6.72 -8.98
CA ILE A 58 14.16 -5.86 -7.79
C ILE A 58 12.80 -5.22 -7.48
N LEU A 59 12.12 -4.70 -8.50
CA LEU A 59 10.81 -4.08 -8.33
C LEU A 59 9.74 -5.10 -7.90
N LYS A 60 9.70 -6.28 -8.53
CA LYS A 60 8.83 -7.40 -8.12
C LYS A 60 9.04 -7.75 -6.64
N ASN A 61 10.29 -7.86 -6.19
CA ASN A 61 10.58 -8.19 -4.79
C ASN A 61 10.13 -7.11 -3.82
N ARG A 62 10.20 -5.82 -4.19
CA ARG A 62 9.65 -4.74 -3.36
C ARG A 62 8.12 -4.83 -3.26
N VAL A 63 7.43 -5.10 -4.38
CA VAL A 63 5.97 -5.30 -4.34
C VAL A 63 5.60 -6.54 -3.55
N ARG A 64 6.39 -7.62 -3.64
CA ARG A 64 6.21 -8.83 -2.82
C ARG A 64 6.18 -8.51 -1.33
N VAL A 65 7.14 -7.71 -0.83
CA VAL A 65 7.18 -7.32 0.58
C VAL A 65 5.92 -6.56 0.99
N ALA A 66 5.46 -5.61 0.17
CA ALA A 66 4.22 -4.89 0.43
C ALA A 66 2.99 -5.82 0.43
N GLN A 67 2.90 -6.73 -0.54
CA GLN A 67 1.81 -7.72 -0.62
C GLN A 67 1.80 -8.65 0.58
N LEU A 68 2.96 -9.10 1.07
CA LEU A 68 3.07 -9.92 2.28
C LEU A 68 2.55 -9.16 3.51
N ALA A 69 2.91 -7.89 3.67
CA ALA A 69 2.46 -7.08 4.80
C ALA A 69 0.94 -6.86 4.76
N VAL A 70 0.38 -6.57 3.58
CA VAL A 70 -1.06 -6.38 3.39
C VAL A 70 -1.84 -7.69 3.62
N ARG A 71 -1.28 -8.84 3.25
CA ARG A 71 -1.85 -10.15 3.56
C ARG A 71 -1.81 -10.44 5.06
N ASP A 72 -0.68 -10.18 5.72
CA ASP A 72 -0.55 -10.34 7.19
C ASP A 72 -1.59 -9.50 7.93
N LEU A 73 -1.83 -8.26 7.49
CA LEU A 73 -2.86 -7.38 8.03
C LEU A 73 -4.26 -8.00 7.93
N ARG A 74 -4.61 -8.61 6.79
CA ARG A 74 -5.90 -9.29 6.60
C ARG A 74 -6.04 -10.51 7.52
N ASP A 75 -4.98 -11.31 7.60
CA ASP A 75 -4.98 -12.57 8.32
C ASP A 75 -5.06 -12.31 9.84
N LYS A 76 -4.37 -11.26 10.33
CA LYS A 76 -4.36 -10.80 11.73
C LYS A 76 -5.36 -9.68 12.04
N ARG A 77 -6.40 -9.51 11.22
CA ARG A 77 -7.38 -8.41 11.36
C ARG A 77 -8.00 -8.25 12.74
N LYS A 78 -8.18 -9.35 13.49
CA LYS A 78 -8.74 -9.33 14.86
C LYS A 78 -7.77 -8.71 15.87
N ASP A 79 -6.47 -8.85 15.63
CA ASP A 79 -5.41 -8.32 16.51
C ASP A 79 -5.02 -6.89 16.10
N ARG A 80 -5.54 -6.39 14.98
CA ARG A 80 -5.19 -5.10 14.36
C ARG A 80 -6.41 -4.23 14.06
N GLU A 81 -7.42 -4.29 14.92
CA GLU A 81 -8.68 -3.56 14.70
C GLU A 81 -8.47 -2.04 14.61
N ASP A 82 -7.51 -1.51 15.38
CA ASP A 82 -7.08 -0.11 15.39
C ASP A 82 -6.48 0.36 14.06
N PHE A 83 -5.98 -0.57 13.23
CA PHE A 83 -5.50 -0.25 11.89
C PHE A 83 -6.63 0.23 10.98
N PHE A 84 -7.86 -0.25 11.15
CA PHE A 84 -8.98 0.01 10.24
C PHE A 84 -9.62 1.37 10.49
N ASN A 85 -8.83 2.41 10.20
CA ASN A 85 -9.21 3.80 10.31
C ASN A 85 -9.01 4.56 8.99
N LYS A 86 -9.56 5.77 8.90
CA LYS A 86 -9.59 6.61 7.71
C LYS A 86 -8.18 6.97 7.21
N ILE A 87 -7.24 7.23 8.11
CA ILE A 87 -5.86 7.56 7.73
C ILE A 87 -5.23 6.36 7.03
N ASN A 88 -5.31 5.19 7.65
CA ASN A 88 -4.73 3.97 7.11
C ASN A 88 -5.45 3.46 5.86
N TYR A 89 -6.76 3.74 5.74
CA TYR A 89 -7.49 3.50 4.51
C TYR A 89 -6.88 4.30 3.34
N ILE A 90 -6.65 5.60 3.53
CA ILE A 90 -5.99 6.46 2.54
C ILE A 90 -4.58 5.95 2.24
N ARG A 91 -3.79 5.56 3.25
CA ARG A 91 -2.45 4.98 3.04
C ARG A 91 -2.48 3.71 2.20
N LEU A 92 -3.50 2.86 2.38
CA LEU A 92 -3.64 1.66 1.57
C LEU A 92 -4.03 1.98 0.11
N GLN A 93 -4.84 3.01 -0.11
CA GLN A 93 -5.15 3.52 -1.46
C GLN A 93 -3.90 4.09 -2.15
N GLU A 94 -3.08 4.85 -1.42
CA GLU A 94 -1.79 5.36 -1.90
C GLU A 94 -0.84 4.21 -2.27
N LEU A 95 -0.76 3.17 -1.42
CA LEU A 95 0.03 1.97 -1.71
C LEU A 95 -0.45 1.26 -2.98
N SER A 96 -1.76 1.06 -3.16
CA SER A 96 -2.32 0.47 -4.38
C SER A 96 -1.95 1.30 -5.63
N THR A 97 -2.01 2.63 -5.53
CA THR A 97 -1.61 3.55 -6.59
C THR A 97 -0.13 3.40 -6.94
N ILE A 98 0.76 3.35 -5.94
CA ILE A 98 2.21 3.18 -6.14
C ILE A 98 2.51 1.82 -6.80
N ILE A 99 1.87 0.74 -6.35
CA ILE A 99 2.05 -0.59 -6.95
C ILE A 99 1.59 -0.61 -8.41
N THR A 100 0.49 0.09 -8.73
CA THR A 100 0.02 0.25 -10.11
C THR A 100 1.06 0.97 -10.99
N GLN A 101 1.67 2.03 -10.48
CA GLN A 101 2.74 2.75 -11.19
C GLN A 101 3.99 1.86 -11.38
N ILE A 102 4.38 1.09 -10.37
CA ILE A 102 5.47 0.11 -10.49
C ILE A 102 5.16 -0.92 -11.57
N LYS A 103 3.94 -1.48 -11.59
CA LYS A 103 3.51 -2.44 -12.62
C LYS A 103 3.65 -1.85 -14.02
N LYS A 104 3.15 -0.63 -14.23
CA LYS A 104 3.26 0.08 -15.50
C LYS A 104 4.72 0.27 -15.91
N PHE A 105 5.56 0.72 -14.98
CA PHE A 105 6.98 0.91 -15.24
C PHE A 105 7.70 -0.40 -15.58
N ILE A 106 7.41 -1.50 -14.87
CA ILE A 106 7.94 -2.84 -15.21
C ILE A 106 7.53 -3.22 -16.63
N SER A 107 6.26 -3.05 -16.99
CA SER A 107 5.76 -3.34 -18.34
C SER A 107 6.54 -2.56 -19.40
N GLU A 108 6.79 -1.27 -19.19
CA GLU A 108 7.54 -0.42 -20.11
C GLU A 108 9.00 -0.87 -20.27
N ILE A 109 9.73 -1.05 -19.16
CA ILE A 109 11.16 -1.37 -19.22
C ILE A 109 11.43 -2.83 -19.62
N SER A 110 10.48 -3.74 -19.41
CA SER A 110 10.63 -5.16 -19.75
C SER A 110 10.86 -5.40 -21.26
N LEU A 111 10.34 -4.50 -22.10
CA LEU A 111 10.41 -4.57 -23.56
C LEU A 111 11.41 -3.57 -24.18
N MET A 112 11.93 -2.61 -23.41
CA MET A 112 12.90 -1.64 -23.92
C MET A 112 14.30 -2.24 -24.05
N LYS A 113 14.74 -2.48 -25.30
CA LYS A 113 16.17 -2.69 -25.60
C LYS A 113 16.96 -1.50 -25.08
N THR A 114 18.07 -1.77 -24.38
CA THR A 114 19.07 -0.75 -24.06
C THR A 114 19.46 -0.07 -25.38
N LEU A 115 19.16 1.22 -25.51
CA LEU A 115 19.64 2.02 -26.63
C LEU A 115 21.15 2.16 -26.50
N ASN A 116 21.88 1.18 -27.02
CA ASN A 116 23.31 1.32 -27.23
C ASN A 116 23.47 2.40 -28.32
N LYS A 117 23.78 3.64 -27.91
CA LYS A 117 24.37 4.61 -28.86
C LYS A 117 25.72 4.04 -29.29
N SER A 118 25.75 3.37 -30.43
CA SER A 118 26.97 3.25 -31.22
C SER A 118 27.25 4.64 -31.80
N SER A 119 28.17 5.36 -31.17
CA SER A 119 28.87 6.52 -31.75
C SER A 119 30.24 6.06 -32.21
#